data_AF-A0A842HH62-F1
#
_entry.id   AF-A0A842HH62-F1
#
_cell.length_a   1.000
_cell.length_b   1.000
_cell.length_c   1.000
_cell.angle_alpha   90.00
_cell.angle_beta   90.00
_cell.angle_gamma   90.00
#
_symmetry.space_group_name_H-M   'P 1'
#
loop_
_entity.id
_entity.type
_entity.pdbx_description
1 polymer ?
#
loop_
_entity_poly.entity_id
_entity_poly.type
_entity_poly.pdbx_seq_one_letter_code
_entity_poly.pdbx_strand_id
1 'polypeptide(L)'
;MPDMQNNPMTEIPTESPAYRISPMGIEFTGEVSFQEWTDLGKKLGDAGRCLGFLIGDWINYGEGKGPRFYGAEEDENGQKKNIYTPAMKITGLDYNTLSTYAGVARKVKFSMRVENLSFDHHRKVAPLKTDEEKRKWLRIANEERKKQDDKPMSARRLAKSILLGRVAKPEDMMVSEVDRKRENMTYYVTRIVVLWGKFKRNGVVTPDDTDTMLNLIDELRPVLNIVQELRQGIDQAEGGGAAGSHID
;
A
#
# COMPACT_ATOMS: atom_id res chain seq x y z
N MET A 1 26.88 13.89 -18.65
CA MET A 1 25.67 14.71 -18.79
C MET A 1 24.59 13.77 -19.31
N PRO A 2 23.60 13.35 -18.49
CA PRO A 2 22.51 12.54 -18.99
C PRO A 2 21.61 13.41 -19.87
N ASP A 3 21.24 12.87 -21.03
CA ASP A 3 20.39 13.46 -22.04
C ASP A 3 19.03 13.91 -21.44
N MET A 4 18.80 15.22 -21.40
CA MET A 4 17.60 15.84 -20.79
C MET A 4 16.39 15.89 -21.75
N GLN A 5 16.45 15.21 -22.90
CA GLN A 5 15.42 15.35 -23.94
C GLN A 5 14.26 14.34 -23.87
N ASN A 6 14.22 13.44 -22.89
CA ASN A 6 13.05 12.60 -22.61
C ASN A 6 12.59 12.78 -21.17
N ASN A 7 11.89 13.88 -20.91
CA ASN A 7 11.12 14.05 -19.69
C ASN A 7 9.76 13.34 -19.86
N PRO A 8 9.46 12.25 -19.14
CA PRO A 8 8.18 11.53 -19.24
C PRO A 8 6.97 12.33 -18.73
N MET A 9 7.21 13.50 -18.12
CA MET A 9 6.17 14.51 -17.84
C MET A 9 5.78 15.35 -19.06
N THR A 10 6.16 14.92 -20.28
CA THR A 10 5.73 15.56 -21.53
C THR A 10 4.20 15.64 -21.52
N GLU A 11 3.72 16.88 -21.52
CA GLU A 11 2.33 17.30 -21.36
C GLU A 11 1.34 16.24 -21.88
N ILE A 12 0.46 15.76 -20.98
CA ILE A 12 -0.74 15.05 -21.42
C ILE A 12 -1.42 16.00 -22.42
N PRO A 13 -1.52 15.66 -23.73
CA PRO A 13 -2.02 16.59 -24.71
C PRO A 13 -3.46 16.95 -24.35
N THR A 14 -3.69 18.20 -23.95
CA THR A 14 -4.99 18.62 -23.43
C THR A 14 -6.02 18.80 -24.55
N GLU A 15 -5.54 19.01 -25.77
CA GLU A 15 -6.38 19.18 -26.96
C GLU A 15 -5.82 18.36 -28.13
N SER A 16 -6.69 17.54 -28.72
CA SER A 16 -6.53 16.86 -30.00
C SER A 16 -7.83 17.05 -30.80
N PRO A 17 -7.81 17.06 -32.14
CA PRO A 17 -9.04 17.07 -32.93
C PRO A 17 -10.04 15.95 -32.54
N ALA A 18 -9.53 14.84 -32.01
CA ALA A 18 -10.33 13.67 -31.67
C ALA A 18 -10.70 13.56 -30.18
N TYR A 19 -10.08 14.33 -29.28
CA TYR A 19 -10.42 14.32 -27.86
C TYR A 19 -10.01 15.59 -27.10
N ARG A 20 -10.75 15.90 -26.04
CA ARG A 20 -10.51 17.00 -25.10
C ARG A 20 -10.32 16.46 -23.69
N ILE A 21 -9.28 16.91 -23.00
CA ILE A 21 -9.01 16.54 -21.60
C ILE A 21 -9.32 17.74 -20.69
N SER A 22 -10.07 17.49 -19.63
CA SER A 22 -10.45 18.47 -18.62
C SER A 22 -10.32 17.88 -17.22
N PRO A 23 -10.43 18.69 -16.15
CA PRO A 23 -10.52 18.16 -14.78
C PRO A 23 -11.69 17.18 -14.57
N MET A 24 -12.72 17.21 -15.42
CA MET A 24 -13.89 16.31 -15.35
C MET A 24 -13.66 14.97 -16.06
N GLY A 25 -12.58 14.85 -16.84
CA GLY A 25 -12.25 13.64 -17.59
C GLY A 25 -11.87 13.90 -19.03
N ILE A 26 -11.93 12.84 -19.84
CA ILE A 26 -11.60 12.85 -21.27
C ILE A 26 -12.89 12.71 -22.07
N GLU A 27 -13.13 13.66 -22.96
CA GLU A 27 -14.22 13.62 -23.93
C GLU A 27 -13.66 13.27 -25.30
N PHE A 28 -14.13 12.17 -25.89
CA PHE A 28 -13.74 11.75 -27.25
C PHE A 28 -14.73 12.35 -28.25
N THR A 29 -14.29 13.33 -29.03
CA THR A 29 -15.11 14.10 -29.98
C THR A 29 -14.96 13.60 -31.43
N GLY A 30 -14.03 12.68 -31.68
CA GLY A 30 -13.80 12.05 -32.97
C GLY A 30 -13.24 10.63 -32.83
N GLU A 31 -12.96 9.97 -33.95
CA GLU A 31 -12.32 8.66 -33.94
C GLU A 31 -10.84 8.79 -33.56
N VAL A 32 -10.41 7.95 -32.62
CA VAL A 32 -9.02 7.86 -32.17
C VAL A 32 -8.48 6.51 -32.63
N SER A 33 -7.30 6.51 -33.25
CA SER A 33 -6.64 5.26 -33.64
C SER A 33 -6.21 4.45 -32.40
N PHE A 34 -6.07 3.13 -32.55
CA PHE A 34 -5.60 2.28 -31.47
C PHE A 34 -4.23 2.73 -30.90
N GLN A 35 -3.34 3.23 -31.78
CA GLN A 35 -2.02 3.71 -31.37
C GLN A 35 -2.14 4.98 -30.51
N GLU A 36 -2.94 5.95 -30.93
CA GLU A 36 -3.19 7.18 -30.16
C GLU A 36 -3.85 6.89 -28.82
N TRP A 37 -4.84 5.98 -28.80
CA TRP A 37 -5.48 5.53 -27.56
C TRP A 37 -4.47 4.87 -26.61
N THR A 38 -3.59 4.03 -27.16
CA THR A 38 -2.54 3.35 -26.41
C THR A 38 -1.53 4.32 -25.81
N ASP A 39 -1.04 5.28 -26.60
CA ASP A 39 -0.05 6.25 -26.14
C ASP A 39 -0.62 7.25 -25.14
N LEU A 40 -1.89 7.65 -25.30
CA LEU A 40 -2.61 8.41 -24.29
C LEU A 40 -2.73 7.62 -22.98
N GLY A 41 -3.09 6.33 -23.06
CA GLY A 41 -3.17 5.44 -21.90
C GLY A 41 -1.85 5.32 -21.13
N LYS A 42 -0.71 5.22 -21.84
CA LYS A 42 0.63 5.21 -21.21
C LYS A 42 0.89 6.49 -20.43
N LYS A 43 0.68 7.66 -21.04
CA LYS A 43 0.89 8.97 -20.39
C LYS A 43 0.03 9.15 -19.15
N LEU A 44 -1.26 8.78 -19.23
CA LEU A 44 -2.17 8.82 -18.08
C LEU A 44 -1.70 7.89 -16.96
N GLY A 45 -1.28 6.68 -17.32
CA GLY A 45 -0.72 5.73 -16.38
C GLY A 45 0.54 6.26 -15.70
N ASP A 46 1.45 6.90 -16.43
CA ASP A 46 2.71 7.44 -15.91
C ASP A 46 2.46 8.58 -14.94
N ALA A 47 1.60 9.53 -15.33
CA ALA A 47 1.15 10.62 -14.47
C ALA A 47 0.50 10.11 -13.18
N GLY A 48 -0.40 9.11 -13.29
CA GLY A 48 -1.04 8.49 -12.13
C GLY A 48 -0.06 7.81 -11.17
N ARG A 49 1.03 7.21 -11.68
CA ARG A 49 2.04 6.55 -10.84
C ARG A 49 2.91 7.55 -10.07
N CYS A 50 3.20 8.72 -10.64
CA CYS A 50 4.10 9.71 -10.03
C CYS A 50 3.40 10.78 -9.18
N LEU A 51 2.12 11.09 -9.42
CA LEU A 51 1.43 12.24 -8.79
C LEU A 51 1.51 12.24 -7.26
N GLY A 52 1.29 11.08 -6.63
CA GLY A 52 1.38 10.96 -5.16
C GLY A 52 2.78 11.26 -4.63
N PHE A 53 3.84 10.94 -5.39
CA PHE A 53 5.20 11.30 -5.03
C PHE A 53 5.47 12.78 -5.25
N LEU A 54 5.04 13.36 -6.37
CA LEU A 54 5.23 14.78 -6.66
C LEU A 54 4.65 15.66 -5.55
N ILE A 55 3.39 15.39 -5.17
CA ILE A 55 2.72 16.12 -4.08
C ILE A 55 3.42 15.86 -2.74
N GLY A 56 3.80 14.60 -2.47
CA GLY A 56 4.50 14.25 -1.24
C GLY A 56 5.86 14.94 -1.10
N ASP A 57 6.65 15.00 -2.17
CA ASP A 57 7.94 15.68 -2.22
C ASP A 57 7.77 17.19 -2.09
N TRP A 58 6.77 17.77 -2.75
CA TRP A 58 6.41 19.18 -2.63
C TRP A 58 6.08 19.57 -1.17
N ILE A 59 5.27 18.76 -0.47
CA ILE A 59 4.99 18.97 0.96
C ILE A 59 6.28 18.84 1.79
N ASN A 60 7.05 17.77 1.60
CA ASN A 60 8.28 17.55 2.38
C ASN A 60 9.31 18.67 2.16
N TYR A 61 9.41 19.20 0.94
CA TYR A 61 10.25 20.35 0.63
C TYR A 61 9.78 21.59 1.40
N GLY A 62 8.49 21.94 1.34
CA GLY A 62 7.94 23.10 2.04
C GLY A 62 8.08 22.98 3.57
N GLU A 63 7.84 21.79 4.12
CA GLU A 63 8.00 21.50 5.55
C GLU A 63 9.46 21.73 5.99
N GLY A 64 10.43 21.28 5.17
CA GLY A 64 11.86 21.50 5.42
C GLY A 64 12.32 22.96 5.34
N LYS A 65 11.56 23.84 4.67
CA LYS A 65 11.81 25.29 4.63
C LYS A 65 11.18 26.05 5.80
N GLY A 66 10.23 25.41 6.49
CA GLY A 66 9.58 25.93 7.68
C GLY A 66 8.41 26.90 7.42
N PRO A 67 7.70 27.31 8.49
CA PRO A 67 6.38 27.97 8.42
C PRO A 67 6.30 29.25 7.58
N ARG A 68 7.37 30.05 7.58
CA ARG A 68 7.43 31.28 6.77
C ARG A 68 7.37 31.02 5.28
N PHE A 69 7.91 29.91 4.81
CA PHE A 69 7.96 29.58 3.37
C PHE A 69 6.57 29.31 2.80
N TYR A 70 5.72 28.63 3.57
CA TYR A 70 4.36 28.29 3.17
C TYR A 70 3.30 29.24 3.75
N GLY A 71 3.72 30.44 4.18
CA GLY A 71 2.82 31.49 4.64
C GLY A 71 1.99 31.13 5.88
N ALA A 72 2.50 30.23 6.73
CA ALA A 72 1.83 29.93 7.98
C ALA A 72 2.16 30.98 9.03
N GLU A 73 1.13 31.73 9.41
CA GLU A 73 1.13 32.62 10.55
C GLU A 73 0.99 31.83 11.86
N GLU A 74 1.46 32.44 12.94
CA GLU A 74 1.16 32.01 14.30
C GLU A 74 -0.33 32.27 14.56
N ASP A 75 -1.02 31.32 15.17
CA ASP A 75 -2.37 31.56 15.67
C ASP A 75 -2.35 32.46 16.92
N GLU A 76 -3.53 32.81 17.42
CA GLU A 76 -3.73 33.63 18.63
C GLU A 76 -3.06 33.06 19.89
N ASN A 77 -2.66 31.79 19.87
CA ASN A 77 -1.95 31.09 20.95
C ASN A 77 -0.45 30.89 20.65
N GLY A 78 0.07 31.48 19.58
CA GLY A 78 1.46 31.32 19.15
C GLY A 78 1.76 29.96 18.48
N GLN A 79 0.75 29.13 18.17
CA GLN A 79 0.98 27.88 17.46
C GLN A 79 1.12 28.13 15.96
N LYS A 80 2.21 27.64 15.37
CA LYS A 80 2.44 27.74 13.93
C LYS A 80 1.58 26.73 13.20
N LYS A 81 0.77 27.21 12.25
CA LYS A 81 -0.03 26.32 11.39
C LYS A 81 0.88 25.35 10.63
N ASN A 82 0.45 24.09 10.54
CA ASN A 82 1.17 23.09 9.76
C ASN A 82 1.02 23.37 8.25
N ILE A 83 1.91 22.79 7.45
CA ILE A 83 1.89 22.95 5.99
C ILE A 83 0.62 22.43 5.32
N TYR A 84 -0.14 21.56 5.97
CA TYR A 84 -1.31 20.93 5.37
C TYR A 84 -2.46 21.92 5.17
N THR A 85 -2.64 22.91 6.04
CA THR A 85 -3.68 23.94 5.87
C THR A 85 -3.53 24.72 4.54
N PRO A 86 -2.38 25.34 4.23
CA PRO A 86 -2.19 25.97 2.92
C PRO A 86 -2.13 24.93 1.78
N ALA A 87 -1.58 23.73 2.00
CA ALA A 87 -1.52 22.71 0.95
C ALA A 87 -2.91 22.24 0.49
N MET A 88 -3.87 22.10 1.40
CA MET A 88 -5.26 21.80 1.06
C MET A 88 -5.89 22.91 0.20
N LYS A 89 -5.62 24.19 0.53
CA LYS A 89 -6.12 25.32 -0.27
C LYS A 89 -5.53 25.37 -1.68
N ILE A 90 -4.25 25.02 -1.83
CA ILE A 90 -3.55 25.05 -3.12
C ILE A 90 -3.96 23.87 -4.00
N THR A 91 -4.09 22.68 -3.42
CA THR A 91 -4.28 21.42 -4.18
C THR A 91 -5.73 20.99 -4.30
N GLY A 92 -6.61 21.47 -3.42
CA GLY A 92 -7.98 20.97 -3.28
C GLY A 92 -8.08 19.56 -2.67
N LEU A 93 -6.95 18.94 -2.29
CA LEU A 93 -6.92 17.61 -1.68
C LEU A 93 -7.14 17.70 -0.17
N ASP A 94 -7.70 16.64 0.40
CA ASP A 94 -7.93 16.55 1.84
C ASP A 94 -6.63 16.24 2.62
N TYR A 95 -6.68 16.51 3.93
CA TYR A 95 -5.57 16.27 4.84
C TYR A 95 -5.03 14.83 4.81
N ASN A 96 -5.90 13.82 4.78
CA ASN A 96 -5.48 12.41 4.85
C ASN A 96 -4.72 12.02 3.59
N THR A 97 -5.17 12.50 2.42
CA THR A 97 -4.48 12.31 1.15
C THR A 97 -3.10 12.96 1.19
N LEU A 98 -3.01 14.23 1.56
CA LEU A 98 -1.75 14.97 1.64
C LEU A 98 -0.77 14.35 2.64
N SER A 99 -1.24 14.02 3.84
CA SER A 99 -0.45 13.37 4.90
C SER A 99 0.05 11.99 4.46
N THR A 100 -0.79 11.22 3.77
CA THR A 100 -0.39 9.93 3.18
C THR A 100 0.71 10.11 2.15
N TYR A 101 0.54 11.06 1.21
CA TYR A 101 1.51 11.36 0.16
C TYR A 101 2.86 11.80 0.74
N ALA A 102 2.85 12.80 1.62
CA ALA A 102 4.05 13.28 2.31
C ALA A 102 4.75 12.15 3.09
N GLY A 103 3.99 11.36 3.84
CA GLY A 103 4.50 10.28 4.67
C GLY A 103 5.16 9.16 3.86
N VAL A 104 4.57 8.76 2.72
CA VAL A 104 5.18 7.75 1.83
C VAL A 104 6.42 8.31 1.16
N ALA A 105 6.35 9.52 0.60
CA ALA A 105 7.48 10.16 -0.07
C ALA A 105 8.70 10.33 0.86
N ARG A 106 8.46 10.65 2.14
CA ARG A 106 9.48 10.78 3.19
C ARG A 106 10.11 9.44 3.57
N LYS A 107 9.29 8.40 3.73
CA LYS A 107 9.74 7.06 4.15
C LYS A 107 10.37 6.26 3.01
N VAL A 108 10.01 6.58 1.77
CA VAL A 108 10.49 5.93 0.55
C VAL A 108 11.23 6.99 -0.28
N LYS A 109 12.51 7.19 0.06
CA LYS A 109 13.42 8.14 -0.59
C LYS A 109 13.45 7.96 -2.10
N PHE A 110 13.71 9.04 -2.83
CA PHE A 110 13.77 9.06 -4.29
C PHE A 110 14.61 7.91 -4.88
N SER A 111 15.79 7.64 -4.32
CA SER A 111 16.71 6.58 -4.78
C SER A 111 16.24 5.13 -4.53
N MET A 112 15.10 4.94 -3.86
CA MET A 112 14.47 3.62 -3.66
C MET A 112 13.24 3.43 -4.55
N ARG A 113 12.73 4.49 -5.18
CA ARG A 113 11.50 4.42 -5.97
C ARG A 113 11.75 3.70 -7.28
N VAL A 114 10.77 2.96 -7.74
CA VAL A 114 10.84 2.15 -8.95
C VAL A 114 9.76 2.63 -9.91
N GLU A 115 10.17 3.12 -11.08
CA GLU A 115 9.31 3.77 -12.09
C GLU A 115 8.15 2.89 -12.57
N ASN A 116 8.41 1.58 -12.71
CA ASN A 116 7.40 0.61 -13.15
C ASN A 116 6.43 0.19 -12.03
N LEU A 117 6.59 0.70 -10.80
CA LEU A 117 5.70 0.43 -9.68
C LEU A 117 4.85 1.65 -9.35
N SER A 118 3.55 1.45 -9.15
CA SER A 118 2.66 2.53 -8.74
C SER A 118 2.96 3.03 -7.32
N PHE A 119 2.46 4.22 -7.00
CA PHE A 119 2.52 4.79 -5.66
C PHE A 119 2.00 3.84 -4.56
N ASP A 120 0.95 3.04 -4.82
CA ASP A 120 0.42 2.12 -3.81
C ASP A 120 1.40 0.99 -3.44
N HIS A 121 2.26 0.53 -4.36
CA HIS A 121 3.33 -0.43 -4.04
C HIS A 121 4.29 0.16 -3.01
N HIS A 122 4.70 1.41 -3.25
CA HIS A 122 5.58 2.14 -2.36
C HIS A 122 4.91 2.43 -1.01
N ARG A 123 3.60 2.71 -1.02
CA ARG A 123 2.79 2.82 0.19
C ARG A 123 2.78 1.53 1.02
N LYS A 124 2.77 0.34 0.40
CA LYS A 124 2.81 -0.94 1.15
C LYS A 124 4.15 -1.16 1.86
N VAL A 125 5.26 -0.71 1.28
CA VAL A 125 6.59 -0.88 1.89
C VAL A 125 6.96 0.26 2.84
N ALA A 126 6.30 1.43 2.75
CA ALA A 126 6.59 2.57 3.61
C ALA A 126 6.60 2.27 5.13
N PRO A 127 5.76 1.36 5.68
CA PRO A 127 5.80 0.99 7.10
C PRO A 127 6.97 0.07 7.50
N LEU A 128 7.72 -0.48 6.55
CA LEU A 128 8.86 -1.36 6.83
C LEU A 128 9.99 -0.57 7.52
N LYS A 129 10.69 -1.23 8.44
CA LYS A 129 11.65 -0.58 9.33
C LYS A 129 12.92 -0.19 8.59
N THR A 130 13.45 -1.09 7.77
CA THR A 130 14.75 -0.89 7.12
C THR A 130 14.58 -0.48 5.66
N ASP A 131 15.51 0.36 5.18
CA ASP A 131 15.56 0.74 3.76
C ASP A 131 15.91 -0.48 2.87
N GLU A 132 16.63 -1.47 3.43
CA GLU A 132 16.95 -2.73 2.75
C GLU A 132 15.70 -3.58 2.48
N GLU A 133 14.83 -3.77 3.48
CA GLU A 133 13.57 -4.50 3.30
C GLU A 133 12.67 -3.83 2.24
N LYS A 134 12.60 -2.48 2.26
CA LYS A 134 11.84 -1.72 1.24
C LYS A 134 12.40 -1.99 -0.15
N ARG A 135 13.71 -1.85 -0.35
CA ARG A 135 14.37 -2.11 -1.64
C ARG A 135 14.16 -3.56 -2.09
N LYS A 136 14.32 -4.52 -1.18
CA LYS A 136 14.11 -5.94 -1.46
C LYS A 136 12.70 -6.21 -1.99
N TRP A 137 11.67 -5.74 -1.29
CA TRP A 137 10.28 -5.98 -1.68
C TRP A 137 9.87 -5.25 -2.96
N LEU A 138 10.35 -4.01 -3.16
CA LEU A 138 10.14 -3.29 -4.42
C LEU A 138 10.83 -3.98 -5.60
N ARG A 139 12.06 -4.48 -5.42
CA ARG A 139 12.77 -5.23 -6.45
C ARG A 139 12.00 -6.51 -6.82
N ILE A 140 11.59 -7.29 -5.82
CA ILE A 140 10.78 -8.51 -6.04
C ILE A 140 9.49 -8.19 -6.80
N ALA A 141 8.79 -7.11 -6.43
CA ALA A 141 7.56 -6.72 -7.10
C ALA A 141 7.78 -6.34 -8.58
N ASN A 142 8.88 -5.65 -8.87
CA ASN A 142 9.25 -5.24 -10.22
C ASN A 142 9.74 -6.41 -11.09
N GLU A 143 10.48 -7.36 -10.51
CA GLU A 143 11.04 -8.51 -11.22
C GLU A 143 9.98 -9.50 -11.72
N GLU A 144 8.79 -9.54 -11.11
CA GLU A 144 7.67 -10.37 -11.58
C GLU A 144 7.22 -10.02 -13.01
N ARG A 145 7.52 -8.81 -13.51
CA ARG A 145 7.29 -8.41 -14.91
C ARG A 145 7.88 -9.40 -15.91
N LYS A 146 9.05 -9.97 -15.58
CA LYS A 146 9.75 -10.95 -16.42
C LYS A 146 8.98 -12.27 -16.56
N LYS A 147 8.04 -12.55 -15.65
CA LYS A 147 7.29 -13.80 -15.59
C LYS A 147 5.86 -13.67 -16.12
N GLN A 148 5.30 -12.46 -16.14
CA GLN A 148 3.89 -12.24 -16.46
C GLN A 148 3.70 -11.04 -17.39
N ASP A 149 3.85 -11.24 -18.70
CA ASP A 149 3.42 -10.28 -19.73
C ASP A 149 3.77 -8.81 -19.40
N ASP A 150 5.00 -8.62 -18.90
CA ASP A 150 5.56 -7.32 -18.51
C ASP A 150 4.82 -6.55 -17.38
N LYS A 151 3.96 -7.23 -16.60
CA LYS A 151 3.19 -6.67 -15.48
C LYS A 151 3.86 -6.89 -14.12
N PRO A 152 4.01 -5.84 -13.29
CA PRO A 152 4.59 -5.99 -11.96
C PRO A 152 3.63 -6.76 -11.05
N MET A 153 4.17 -7.30 -9.96
CA MET A 153 3.36 -7.85 -8.88
C MET A 153 2.35 -6.82 -8.40
N SER A 154 1.07 -7.16 -8.30
CA SER A 154 0.07 -6.21 -7.79
C SER A 154 0.36 -5.76 -6.35
N ALA A 155 -0.01 -4.52 -6.01
CA ALA A 155 0.18 -3.99 -4.66
C ALA A 155 -0.53 -4.83 -3.57
N ARG A 156 -1.65 -5.48 -3.90
CA ARG A 156 -2.34 -6.43 -3.02
C ARG A 156 -1.48 -7.67 -2.74
N ARG A 157 -0.92 -8.28 -3.78
CA ARG A 157 -0.03 -9.45 -3.66
C ARG A 157 1.28 -9.09 -2.96
N LEU A 158 1.81 -7.89 -3.21
CA LEU A 158 2.96 -7.36 -2.49
C LEU A 158 2.69 -7.23 -0.99
N ALA A 159 1.56 -6.61 -0.60
CA ALA A 159 1.17 -6.50 0.80
C ALA A 159 1.04 -7.88 1.48
N LYS A 160 0.40 -8.84 0.80
CA LYS A 160 0.30 -10.23 1.28
C LYS A 160 1.67 -10.89 1.42
N SER A 161 2.57 -10.66 0.46
CA SER A 161 3.92 -11.22 0.49
C SER A 161 4.76 -10.68 1.66
N ILE A 162 4.67 -9.37 1.91
CA ILE A 162 5.28 -8.71 3.07
C ILE A 162 4.77 -9.32 4.37
N LEU A 163 3.44 -9.51 4.47
CA LEU A 163 2.81 -10.12 5.66
C LEU A 163 3.29 -11.55 5.89
N LEU A 164 3.44 -12.34 4.83
CA LEU A 164 3.88 -13.74 4.91
C LEU A 164 5.40 -13.90 5.07
N GLY A 165 6.20 -12.84 4.86
CA GLY A 165 7.66 -12.93 4.82
C GLY A 165 8.22 -13.68 3.60
N ARG A 166 7.36 -14.11 2.66
CA ARG A 166 7.70 -14.83 1.43
C ARG A 166 6.82 -14.34 0.27
N VAL A 167 7.25 -14.58 -0.97
CA VAL A 167 6.42 -14.28 -2.14
C VAL A 167 5.10 -15.07 -2.05
N ALA A 168 3.98 -14.36 -2.09
CA ALA A 168 2.65 -14.96 -2.07
C ALA A 168 2.42 -15.71 -3.39
N LYS A 169 1.97 -16.96 -3.28
CA LYS A 169 1.58 -17.82 -4.39
C LYS A 169 0.12 -17.54 -4.80
N PRO A 170 -0.34 -18.00 -5.98
CA PRO A 170 -1.73 -17.86 -6.39
C PRO A 170 -2.72 -18.36 -5.32
N GLU A 171 -2.41 -19.47 -4.65
CA GLU A 171 -3.25 -20.08 -3.62
C GLU A 171 -3.39 -19.16 -2.40
N ASP A 172 -2.34 -18.42 -2.02
CA ASP A 172 -2.39 -17.44 -0.93
C ASP A 172 -3.27 -16.22 -1.27
N MET A 173 -3.56 -16.02 -2.56
CA MET A 173 -4.37 -14.93 -3.09
C MET A 173 -5.82 -15.34 -3.33
N MET A 174 -6.09 -16.65 -3.40
CA MET A 174 -7.44 -17.18 -3.48
C MET A 174 -8.15 -16.95 -2.13
N VAL A 175 -9.32 -16.33 -2.20
CA VAL A 175 -10.29 -16.38 -1.11
C VAL A 175 -11.07 -17.67 -1.35
N SER A 176 -11.08 -18.62 -0.42
CA SER A 176 -11.79 -19.88 -0.65
C SER A 176 -13.27 -19.58 -0.96
N GLU A 177 -13.92 -20.39 -1.81
CA GLU A 177 -15.36 -20.20 -2.09
C GLU A 177 -16.21 -20.28 -0.81
N VAL A 178 -15.71 -20.99 0.20
CA VAL A 178 -16.29 -21.07 1.55
C VAL A 178 -16.16 -19.73 2.29
N ASP A 179 -14.99 -19.07 2.22
CA ASP A 179 -14.73 -17.74 2.82
C ASP A 179 -15.44 -16.59 2.10
N ARG A 180 -15.94 -16.82 0.88
CA ARG A 180 -16.68 -15.81 0.11
C ARG A 180 -18.14 -15.67 0.57
N LYS A 181 -18.69 -16.73 1.17
CA LYS A 181 -20.06 -16.78 1.73
C LYS A 181 -20.11 -16.75 3.26
N ARG A 182 -18.98 -16.96 3.95
CA ARG A 182 -18.87 -16.90 5.42
C ARG A 182 -17.96 -15.75 5.84
N GLU A 183 -18.08 -15.29 7.08
CA GLU A 183 -17.14 -14.33 7.64
C GLU A 183 -15.71 -14.91 7.64
N ASN A 184 -14.76 -14.16 7.08
CA ASN A 184 -13.38 -14.60 6.94
C ASN A 184 -12.55 -14.24 8.19
N MET A 185 -12.08 -15.26 8.91
CA MET A 185 -11.23 -15.11 10.10
C MET A 185 -9.96 -14.28 9.85
N THR A 186 -9.42 -14.31 8.63
CA THR A 186 -8.23 -13.53 8.22
C THR A 186 -8.41 -12.03 8.44
N TYR A 187 -9.62 -11.50 8.24
CA TYR A 187 -9.91 -10.08 8.47
C TYR A 187 -9.70 -9.70 9.93
N TYR A 188 -10.23 -10.51 10.85
CA TYR A 188 -10.13 -10.29 12.29
C TYR A 188 -8.71 -10.52 12.80
N VAL A 189 -8.05 -11.59 12.36
CA VAL A 189 -6.65 -11.89 12.72
C VAL A 189 -5.72 -10.76 12.28
N THR A 190 -5.92 -10.21 11.08
CA THR A 190 -5.11 -9.08 10.60
C THR A 190 -5.25 -7.86 11.53
N ARG A 191 -6.44 -7.57 12.05
CA ARG A 191 -6.65 -6.47 12.99
C ARG A 191 -5.95 -6.71 14.32
N ILE A 192 -5.97 -7.95 14.84
CA ILE A 192 -5.24 -8.33 16.06
C ILE A 192 -3.73 -8.11 15.86
N VAL A 193 -3.17 -8.55 14.73
CA VAL A 193 -1.73 -8.36 14.41
C VAL A 193 -1.36 -6.88 14.29
N VAL A 194 -2.22 -6.07 13.65
CA VAL A 194 -2.01 -4.62 13.54
C VAL A 194 -2.07 -3.95 14.91
N LEU A 195 -3.02 -4.34 15.77
CA LEU A 195 -3.16 -3.84 17.14
C LEU A 195 -1.93 -4.18 17.98
N TRP A 196 -1.46 -5.42 17.92
CA TRP A 196 -0.21 -5.85 18.55
C TRP A 196 0.99 -5.00 18.10
N GLY A 197 1.06 -4.70 16.81
CA GLY A 197 2.05 -3.78 16.26
C GLY A 197 1.98 -2.36 16.84
N LYS A 198 0.77 -1.87 17.20
CA LYS A 198 0.59 -0.57 17.86
C LYS A 198 1.01 -0.62 19.32
N PHE A 199 0.64 -1.66 20.07
CA PHE A 199 1.03 -1.81 21.49
C PHE A 199 2.55 -1.77 21.66
N LYS A 200 3.28 -2.49 20.80
CA LYS A 200 4.74 -2.47 20.80
C LYS A 200 5.35 -1.10 20.48
N ARG A 201 4.72 -0.33 19.58
CA ARG A 201 5.22 1.02 19.22
C ARG A 201 4.92 2.06 20.28
N ASN A 202 3.81 1.91 20.98
CA ASN A 202 3.33 2.87 21.98
C ASN A 202 3.82 2.53 23.40
N GLY A 203 4.63 1.48 23.56
CA GLY A 203 5.13 1.06 24.88
C GLY A 203 4.06 0.50 25.82
N VAL A 204 2.94 0.01 25.28
CA VAL A 204 1.86 -0.61 26.07
C VAL A 204 2.31 -1.94 26.67
N VAL A 205 3.23 -2.64 25.98
CA VAL A 205 3.85 -3.86 26.49
C VAL A 205 5.33 -3.58 26.63
N THR A 206 5.82 -3.62 27.87
CA THR A 206 7.23 -3.48 28.20
C THR A 206 7.75 -4.78 28.81
N PRO A 207 9.06 -5.09 28.71
CA PRO A 207 9.61 -6.37 29.20
C PRO A 207 9.46 -6.60 30.71
N ASP A 208 9.27 -5.54 31.48
CA ASP A 208 9.13 -5.52 32.93
C ASP A 208 7.67 -5.61 33.41
N ASP A 209 6.70 -5.37 32.53
CA ASP A 209 5.27 -5.44 32.86
C ASP A 209 4.69 -6.83 32.57
N THR A 210 4.98 -7.76 33.48
CA THR A 210 4.54 -9.17 33.39
C THR A 210 3.02 -9.30 33.52
N ASP A 211 2.37 -8.45 34.31
CA ASP A 211 0.93 -8.50 34.54
C ASP A 211 0.16 -8.14 33.26
N THR A 212 0.58 -7.10 32.56
CA THR A 212 0.00 -6.76 31.25
C THR A 212 0.23 -7.87 30.23
N MET A 213 1.41 -8.51 30.22
CA MET A 213 1.67 -9.64 29.33
C MET A 213 0.79 -10.85 29.61
N LEU A 214 0.57 -11.20 30.88
CA LEU A 214 -0.31 -12.30 31.28
C LEU A 214 -1.77 -12.01 30.90
N ASN A 215 -2.25 -10.79 31.13
CA ASN A 215 -3.61 -10.39 30.73
C ASN A 215 -3.80 -10.51 29.21
N LEU A 216 -2.83 -10.11 28.40
CA LEU A 216 -2.89 -10.24 26.94
C LEU A 216 -2.82 -11.70 26.48
N ILE A 217 -2.06 -12.55 27.17
CA ILE A 217 -2.05 -14.00 26.91
C ILE A 217 -3.45 -14.58 27.17
N ASP A 218 -4.07 -14.17 28.27
CA ASP A 218 -5.41 -14.61 28.66
C ASP A 218 -6.48 -14.13 27.66
N GLU A 219 -6.38 -12.90 27.17
CA GLU A 219 -7.25 -12.36 26.10
C GLU A 219 -7.12 -13.12 24.77
N LEU A 220 -5.91 -13.59 24.44
CA LEU A 220 -5.64 -14.33 23.21
C LEU A 220 -5.92 -15.84 23.34
N ARG A 221 -6.13 -16.35 24.56
CA ARG A 221 -6.37 -17.77 24.82
C ARG A 221 -7.57 -18.37 24.06
N PRO A 222 -8.71 -17.68 23.88
CA PRO A 222 -9.80 -18.19 23.05
C PRO A 222 -9.38 -18.47 21.60
N VAL A 223 -8.47 -17.66 21.03
CA VAL A 223 -7.93 -17.89 19.68
C VAL A 223 -7.09 -19.16 19.62
N LEU A 224 -6.30 -19.41 20.67
CA LEU A 224 -5.52 -20.66 20.79
C LEU A 224 -6.42 -21.89 20.92
N ASN A 225 -7.51 -21.79 21.69
CA ASN A 225 -8.48 -22.87 21.84
C ASN A 225 -9.14 -23.21 20.49
N ILE A 226 -9.54 -22.21 19.70
CA ILE A 226 -10.06 -22.43 18.34
C ILE A 226 -9.04 -23.21 17.48
N VAL A 227 -7.76 -22.88 17.56
CA VAL A 227 -6.71 -23.61 16.83
C VAL A 227 -6.60 -25.06 17.29
N GLN A 228 -6.74 -25.32 18.59
CA GLN A 228 -6.74 -26.69 19.14
C GLN A 228 -7.96 -27.49 18.68
N GLU A 229 -9.15 -26.90 18.73
CA GLU A 229 -10.40 -27.52 18.25
C GLU A 229 -10.30 -27.90 16.76
N LEU A 230 -9.78 -26.99 15.93
CA LEU A 230 -9.57 -27.25 14.50
C LEU A 230 -8.59 -28.41 14.28
N ARG A 231 -7.50 -28.48 15.04
CA ARG A 231 -6.53 -29.59 14.96
C ARG A 231 -7.17 -30.92 15.33
N GLN A 232 -7.92 -30.95 16.44
CA GLN A 232 -8.64 -32.15 16.86
C GLN A 232 -9.64 -32.61 15.80
N GLY A 233 -10.34 -31.68 15.15
CA GLY A 233 -11.25 -32.00 14.05
C GLY A 233 -10.54 -32.61 12.83
N ILE A 234 -9.34 -32.13 12.49
CA ILE A 234 -8.51 -32.70 11.41
C ILE A 234 -8.05 -34.12 11.80
N ASP A 235 -7.52 -34.29 13.01
CA ASP A 235 -7.04 -35.59 13.50
C ASP A 235 -8.16 -36.64 13.52
N GLN A 236 -9.39 -36.24 13.88
CA GLN A 236 -10.57 -37.10 13.85
C GLN A 236 -10.99 -37.47 12.42
N ALA A 237 -10.92 -36.53 11.48
CA ALA A 237 -11.24 -36.78 10.08
C ALA A 237 -10.22 -37.72 9.41
N GLU A 238 -8.93 -37.58 9.74
CA GLU A 238 -7.85 -38.43 9.22
C GLU A 238 -7.85 -39.82 9.89
N GLY A 239 -8.13 -39.90 11.20
CA GLY A 239 -8.23 -41.16 11.94
C GLY A 239 -9.46 -42.02 11.59
N GLY A 240 -10.56 -41.38 11.17
CA GLY A 240 -11.78 -42.08 10.73
C GLY A 240 -11.69 -42.70 9.32
N GLY A 241 -10.79 -42.21 8.47
CA GLY A 241 -10.61 -42.70 7.09
C GLY A 241 -9.95 -44.08 6.99
N ALA A 242 -9.21 -44.51 8.02
CA ALA A 242 -8.51 -45.80 8.02
C ALA A 242 -9.39 -46.99 8.46
N ALA A 243 -10.58 -46.75 9.03
CA ALA A 243 -11.47 -47.81 9.52
C ALA A 243 -12.51 -48.28 8.47
N GLY A 244 -12.54 -47.69 7.27
CA GLY A 244 -13.55 -47.97 6.23
C GLY A 244 -13.10 -48.86 5.07
N SER A 245 -11.85 -49.32 5.02
CA SER A 245 -11.34 -50.18 3.94
C SER A 245 -11.02 -51.60 4.41
N HIS A 246 -11.95 -52.23 5.14
CA HIS A 246 -12.08 -53.68 5.18
C HIS A 246 -13.45 -54.00 5.76
N ILE A 247 -14.38 -54.41 4.90
CA ILE A 247 -15.24 -55.58 5.04
C ILE A 247 -15.95 -55.75 3.69
N ASP A 248 -15.88 -57.00 3.21
CA ASP A 248 -16.46 -57.56 1.98
C ASP A 248 -17.96 -57.31 1.79
#